data_AF-A0A1F5GFX0-F1
#
_entry.id   AF-A0A1F5GFX0-F1
#
_cell.length_a   1.000
_cell.length_b   1.000
_cell.length_c   1.000
_cell.angle_alpha   90.00
_cell.angle_beta   90.00
_cell.angle_gamma   90.00
#
_symmetry.space_group_name_H-M   'P 1'
#
loop_
_entity.id
_entity.type
_entity.pdbx_description
1 polymer ?
#
loop_
_entity_poly.entity_id
_entity_poly.type
_entity_poly.pdbx_seq_one_letter_code
_entity_poly.pdbx_strand_id
1 'polypeptide(L)'
;MILPITLAMLIALKRNFDHFSLLIAGVLFAVASLYKQVGALEAVALGIFLFFQSKNILDFIKKATVLSLGFVIPYAATIAYFAPKNLVADYIFAAYTYYRIYLGESPKYALLINILKFLPIVTAIAYGIWKKYSIIYASSERSESRSHDKLSSRQARTTSGVGVFHLILLWTAFSFLGSYFSGRTYGHYLVQATPALSVILASITLKPQINRIRSIFALTFFLPLIFLTKLLFTDFLSGGPINQIKYFQNFAQYSTGEKGVDEYNNYFDRNVNTIMALADFLKINQGYGESVYIWGDYPWLYAISDLKNPSRYVTSFHVFGVPEGQSEVIGNLVKNPPKYIIKSESSIGYFPDLEKFIAQGYTSGGFVETSEIFVKNR
;
A
#
# COMPACT_ATOMS: atom_id res chain seq x y z
N MET A 1 3.84 -6.57 -1.42
CA MET A 1 4.84 -5.65 -0.80
C MET A 1 5.66 -6.29 0.34
N ILE A 2 5.04 -6.96 1.32
CA ILE A 2 5.74 -7.45 2.54
C ILE A 2 6.90 -8.40 2.23
N LEU A 3 6.64 -9.47 1.46
CA LEU A 3 7.65 -10.48 1.16
C LEU A 3 8.90 -9.89 0.47
N PRO A 4 8.77 -9.10 -0.63
CA PRO A 4 9.94 -8.47 -1.24
C PRO A 4 10.72 -7.54 -0.31
N ILE A 5 10.04 -6.72 0.52
CA ILE A 5 10.69 -5.82 1.49
C ILE A 5 11.49 -6.62 2.52
N THR A 6 10.88 -7.63 3.13
CA THR A 6 11.54 -8.47 4.14
C THR A 6 12.73 -9.22 3.54
N LEU A 7 12.59 -9.73 2.31
CA LEU A 7 13.68 -10.40 1.61
C LEU A 7 14.82 -9.43 1.25
N ALA A 8 14.50 -8.19 0.84
CA ALA A 8 15.49 -7.15 0.58
C ALA A 8 16.33 -6.85 1.82
N MET A 9 15.67 -6.64 2.97
CA MET A 9 16.33 -6.42 4.26
C MET A 9 17.18 -7.62 4.68
N LEU A 10 16.65 -8.85 4.55
CA LEU A 10 17.36 -10.08 4.91
C LEU A 10 18.61 -10.31 4.06
N ILE A 11 18.51 -10.13 2.75
CA ILE A 11 19.63 -10.31 1.81
C ILE A 11 20.72 -9.28 2.07
N ALA A 12 20.34 -8.00 2.22
CA ALA A 12 21.27 -6.93 2.54
C ALA A 12 22.01 -7.20 3.86
N LEU A 13 21.30 -7.64 4.90
CA LEU A 13 21.88 -7.98 6.21
C LEU A 13 22.81 -9.20 6.13
N LYS A 14 22.35 -10.33 5.57
CA LYS A 14 23.15 -11.58 5.51
C LYS A 14 24.45 -11.41 4.73
N ARG A 15 24.48 -10.51 3.74
CA ARG A 15 25.64 -10.24 2.89
C ARG A 15 26.41 -8.99 3.29
N ASN A 16 26.18 -8.47 4.50
CA ASN A 16 26.88 -7.30 5.04
C ASN A 16 26.87 -6.09 4.09
N PHE A 17 25.76 -5.90 3.37
CA PHE A 17 25.55 -4.76 2.47
C PHE A 17 26.59 -4.66 1.34
N ASP A 18 27.04 -5.80 0.81
CA ASP A 18 27.85 -5.83 -0.42
C ASP A 18 27.05 -5.31 -1.64
N HIS A 19 27.74 -4.90 -2.71
CA HIS A 19 27.09 -4.30 -3.88
C HIS A 19 26.03 -5.24 -4.51
N PHE A 20 26.29 -6.55 -4.54
CA PHE A 20 25.34 -7.52 -5.10
C PHE A 20 24.04 -7.59 -4.30
N SER A 21 24.12 -7.66 -2.98
CA SER A 21 22.97 -7.66 -2.09
C SER A 21 22.18 -6.36 -2.15
N LEU A 22 22.85 -5.22 -2.29
CA LEU A 22 22.21 -3.92 -2.45
C LEU A 22 21.49 -3.77 -3.79
N LEU A 23 22.07 -4.30 -4.87
CA LEU A 23 21.41 -4.34 -6.18
C LEU A 23 20.12 -5.16 -6.11
N ILE A 24 20.19 -6.37 -5.54
CA ILE A 24 19.03 -7.24 -5.36
C ILE A 24 17.98 -6.60 -4.44
N ALA A 25 18.43 -6.00 -3.32
CA ALA A 25 17.53 -5.31 -2.41
C ALA A 25 16.80 -4.16 -3.13
N GLY A 26 17.50 -3.39 -3.97
CA GLY A 26 16.90 -2.35 -4.81
C GLY A 26 15.81 -2.90 -5.72
N VAL A 27 16.08 -3.99 -6.44
CA VAL A 27 15.09 -4.66 -7.30
C VAL A 27 13.85 -5.09 -6.50
N LEU A 28 14.05 -5.71 -5.34
CA LEU A 28 12.96 -6.16 -4.49
C LEU A 28 12.13 -5.01 -3.90
N PHE A 29 12.76 -3.89 -3.51
CA PHE A 29 12.04 -2.70 -3.09
C PHE A 29 11.24 -2.08 -4.24
N ALA A 30 11.78 -2.06 -5.46
CA ALA A 30 11.06 -1.57 -6.63
C ALA A 30 9.85 -2.45 -6.96
N VAL A 31 9.98 -3.79 -6.90
CA VAL A 31 8.84 -4.71 -7.02
C VAL A 31 7.79 -4.45 -5.94
N ALA A 32 8.21 -4.22 -4.68
CA ALA A 32 7.28 -3.84 -3.63
C ALA A 32 6.59 -2.49 -3.91
N SER A 33 7.35 -1.52 -4.41
CA SER A 33 6.90 -0.16 -4.73
C SER A 33 5.93 -0.12 -5.91
N LEU A 34 6.17 -0.93 -6.94
CA LEU A 34 5.27 -1.13 -8.08
C LEU A 34 3.93 -1.74 -7.67
N TYR A 35 3.92 -2.59 -6.62
CA TYR A 35 2.68 -3.08 -6.03
C TYR A 35 1.99 -2.01 -5.17
N LYS A 36 2.76 -1.25 -4.38
CA LYS A 36 2.28 -0.13 -3.57
C LYS A 36 3.42 0.86 -3.32
N GLN A 37 3.25 2.11 -3.72
CA GLN A 37 4.29 3.15 -3.82
C GLN A 37 5.06 3.32 -2.51
N VAL A 38 4.37 3.18 -1.38
CA VAL A 38 4.92 3.23 -0.02
C VAL A 38 6.08 2.25 0.20
N GLY A 39 6.21 1.17 -0.58
CA GLY A 39 7.38 0.28 -0.54
C GLY A 39 8.72 0.95 -0.88
N ALA A 40 8.69 2.13 -1.51
CA ALA A 40 9.87 2.96 -1.73
C ALA A 40 10.42 3.56 -0.43
N LEU A 41 9.57 3.77 0.58
CA LEU A 41 9.95 4.36 1.85
C LEU A 41 10.94 3.47 2.61
N GLU A 42 10.80 2.15 2.51
CA GLU A 42 11.74 1.19 3.11
C GLU A 42 13.11 1.17 2.39
N ALA A 43 13.14 1.46 1.08
CA ALA A 43 14.41 1.66 0.38
C ALA A 43 15.15 2.90 0.90
N VAL A 44 14.42 3.98 1.20
CA VAL A 44 14.96 5.20 1.83
C VAL A 44 15.50 4.88 3.23
N ALA A 45 14.77 4.08 4.02
CA ALA A 45 15.25 3.63 5.34
C ALA A 45 16.59 2.89 5.25
N LEU A 46 16.73 1.96 4.29
CA LEU A 46 18.00 1.29 4.04
C LEU A 46 19.09 2.27 3.58
N GLY A 47 18.78 3.19 2.66
CA GLY A 47 19.72 4.21 2.19
C GLY A 47 20.28 5.08 3.34
N ILE A 48 19.41 5.55 4.23
CA ILE A 48 19.82 6.29 5.44
C ILE A 48 20.71 5.43 6.34
N PHE A 49 20.37 4.16 6.53
CA PHE A 49 21.21 3.25 7.31
C PHE A 49 22.59 3.04 6.67
N LEU A 50 22.67 2.90 5.34
CA LEU A 50 23.94 2.81 4.62
C LEU A 50 24.79 4.06 4.81
N PHE A 51 24.19 5.25 4.86
CA PHE A 51 24.93 6.47 5.21
C PHE A 51 25.56 6.37 6.60
N PHE A 52 24.85 5.82 7.59
CA PHE A 52 25.39 5.63 8.93
C PHE A 52 26.46 4.53 9.02
N GLN A 53 26.36 3.50 8.20
CA GLN A 53 27.30 2.37 8.16
C GLN A 53 28.57 2.67 7.34
N SER A 54 28.48 3.58 6.38
CA SER A 54 29.58 3.86 5.44
C SER A 54 30.74 4.60 6.10
N LYS A 55 31.96 4.21 5.70
CA LYS A 55 33.21 4.75 6.29
C LYS A 55 33.40 6.24 5.98
N ASN A 56 33.02 6.64 4.78
CA ASN A 56 33.10 7.99 4.27
C ASN A 56 31.98 8.22 3.24
N ILE A 57 31.86 9.46 2.76
CA ILE A 57 30.82 9.83 1.81
C ILE A 57 30.93 9.10 0.47
N LEU A 58 32.14 8.79 0.01
CA LEU A 58 32.36 8.09 -1.26
C LEU A 58 31.90 6.63 -1.20
N ASP A 59 32.17 5.93 -0.09
CA ASP A 59 31.65 4.57 0.17
C ASP A 59 30.11 4.57 0.20
N PHE A 60 29.51 5.58 0.83
CA PHE A 60 28.06 5.76 0.81
C PHE A 60 27.52 5.97 -0.60
N ILE A 61 28.09 6.88 -1.38
CA ILE A 61 27.64 7.17 -2.75
C ILE A 61 27.68 5.89 -3.60
N LYS A 62 28.77 5.10 -3.54
CA LYS A 62 28.88 3.84 -4.28
C LYS A 62 27.76 2.86 -3.92
N LYS A 63 27.53 2.63 -2.63
CA LYS A 63 26.47 1.74 -2.14
C LYS A 63 25.07 2.26 -2.51
N ALA A 64 24.83 3.56 -2.33
CA ALA A 64 23.57 4.21 -2.67
C ALA A 64 23.27 4.11 -4.17
N THR A 65 24.26 4.38 -5.04
CA THR A 65 24.11 4.23 -6.49
C THR A 65 23.74 2.81 -6.86
N VAL A 66 24.37 1.78 -6.29
CA VAL A 66 24.03 0.39 -6.61
C VAL A 66 22.62 0.02 -6.14
N LEU A 67 22.21 0.45 -4.94
CA LEU A 67 20.83 0.29 -4.46
C LEU A 67 19.83 0.99 -5.40
N SER A 68 20.11 2.23 -5.81
CA SER A 68 19.28 3.01 -6.73
C SER A 68 19.19 2.39 -8.12
N LEU A 69 20.29 1.87 -8.67
CA LEU A 69 20.28 1.14 -9.94
C LEU A 69 19.36 -0.09 -9.86
N GLY A 70 19.47 -0.86 -8.79
CA GLY A 70 18.57 -1.99 -8.54
C GLY A 70 17.10 -1.55 -8.49
N PHE A 71 16.82 -0.42 -7.86
CA PHE A 71 15.47 0.14 -7.77
C PHE A 71 14.92 0.64 -9.12
N VAL A 72 15.75 1.28 -9.94
CA VAL A 72 15.32 1.85 -11.23
C VAL A 72 15.03 0.76 -12.28
N ILE A 73 15.75 -0.38 -12.25
CA ILE A 73 15.62 -1.43 -13.27
C ILE A 73 14.16 -1.94 -13.45
N PRO A 74 13.43 -2.36 -12.40
CA PRO A 74 12.04 -2.80 -12.56
C PRO A 74 11.12 -1.70 -13.09
N TYR A 75 11.32 -0.46 -12.64
CA TYR A 75 10.55 0.69 -13.14
C TYR A 75 10.79 0.95 -14.62
N ALA A 76 12.05 0.91 -15.07
CA ALA A 76 12.39 1.04 -16.48
C ALA A 76 11.75 -0.07 -17.31
N ALA A 77 11.75 -1.31 -16.81
CA ALA A 77 11.07 -2.43 -17.47
C ALA A 77 9.55 -2.23 -17.55
N THR A 78 8.91 -1.72 -16.49
CA THR A 78 7.48 -1.39 -16.50
C THR A 78 7.16 -0.29 -17.53
N ILE A 79 7.94 0.79 -17.57
CA ILE A 79 7.76 1.86 -18.56
C ILE A 79 7.96 1.33 -19.98
N ALA A 80 9.01 0.54 -20.21
CA ALA A 80 9.28 -0.09 -21.51
C ALA A 80 8.12 -1.00 -21.97
N TYR A 81 7.41 -1.64 -21.05
CA TYR A 81 6.23 -2.45 -21.38
C TYR A 81 5.02 -1.61 -21.81
N PHE A 82 4.76 -0.47 -21.17
CA PHE A 82 3.61 0.40 -21.46
C PHE A 82 3.85 1.37 -22.63
N ALA A 83 5.11 1.75 -22.88
CA ALA A 83 5.49 2.66 -23.96
C ALA A 83 4.95 2.26 -25.35
N PRO A 84 5.19 1.04 -25.87
CA PRO A 84 4.69 0.66 -27.20
C PRO A 84 3.16 0.55 -27.28
N LYS A 85 2.44 0.63 -26.15
CA LYS A 85 0.98 0.58 -26.08
C LYS A 85 0.33 1.96 -25.97
N ASN A 86 1.12 3.04 -25.93
CA ASN A 86 0.67 4.41 -25.62
C ASN A 86 -0.03 4.53 -24.25
N LEU A 87 0.33 3.66 -23.29
CA LEU A 87 -0.30 3.60 -21.96
C LEU A 87 0.56 4.19 -20.83
N VAL A 88 1.68 4.85 -21.15
CA VAL A 88 2.58 5.42 -20.13
C VAL A 88 1.89 6.53 -19.34
N ALA A 89 1.10 7.38 -20.00
CA ALA A 89 0.36 8.44 -19.33
C ALA A 89 -0.68 7.86 -18.36
N ASP A 90 -1.43 6.84 -18.79
CA ASP A 90 -2.38 6.12 -17.94
C ASP A 90 -1.70 5.45 -16.74
N TYR A 91 -0.55 4.81 -16.98
CA TYR A 91 0.25 4.22 -15.91
C TYR A 91 0.69 5.27 -14.89
N ILE A 92 1.25 6.40 -15.34
CA ILE A 92 1.67 7.48 -14.45
C ILE A 92 0.47 8.06 -13.69
N PHE A 93 -0.65 8.26 -14.39
CA PHE A 93 -1.86 8.78 -13.79
C PHE A 93 -2.37 7.84 -12.69
N ALA A 94 -2.59 6.57 -13.01
CA ALA A 94 -3.11 5.57 -12.07
C ALA A 94 -2.15 5.31 -10.90
N ALA A 95 -0.84 5.20 -11.19
CA ALA A 95 0.15 4.87 -10.17
C ALA A 95 0.56 6.06 -9.29
N TYR A 96 0.47 7.31 -9.75
CA TYR A 96 1.01 8.46 -9.01
C TYR A 96 0.09 9.67 -8.94
N THR A 97 -0.53 10.06 -10.05
CA THR A 97 -1.34 11.28 -10.09
C THR A 97 -2.64 11.13 -9.34
N TYR A 98 -3.33 9.99 -9.50
CA TYR A 98 -4.59 9.70 -8.83
C TYR A 98 -4.46 9.77 -7.30
N TYR A 99 -3.32 9.34 -6.74
CA TYR A 99 -3.04 9.46 -5.31
C TYR A 99 -2.98 10.91 -4.81
N ARG A 100 -2.66 11.90 -5.65
CA ARG A 100 -2.70 13.31 -5.22
C ARG A 100 -4.12 13.76 -4.90
N ILE A 101 -5.09 13.33 -5.71
CA ILE A 101 -6.52 13.56 -5.45
C ILE A 101 -6.89 12.87 -4.13
N TYR A 102 -6.45 11.62 -3.97
CA TYR A 102 -6.69 10.81 -2.78
C TYR A 102 -6.11 11.40 -1.47
N LEU A 103 -4.99 12.12 -1.56
CA LEU A 103 -4.36 12.85 -0.45
C LEU A 103 -5.04 14.19 -0.13
N GLY A 104 -5.73 14.78 -1.11
CA GLY A 104 -6.49 16.03 -0.97
C GLY A 104 -7.70 15.90 -0.04
N GLU A 105 -8.26 14.69 0.08
CA GLU A 105 -9.33 14.33 1.03
C GLU A 105 -8.80 14.19 2.47
N SER A 106 -8.07 15.21 2.93
CA SER A 106 -7.32 15.16 4.17
C SER A 106 -8.21 15.03 5.42
N PRO A 107 -7.80 14.23 6.43
CA PRO A 107 -8.57 14.03 7.65
C PRO A 107 -8.69 15.31 8.49
N LYS A 108 -9.70 15.36 9.37
CA LYS A 108 -10.01 16.45 10.32
C LYS A 108 -8.81 16.97 11.13
N TYR A 109 -7.74 16.16 11.28
CA TYR A 109 -6.52 16.48 12.02
C TYR A 109 -5.25 16.43 11.17
N ALA A 110 -5.33 16.79 9.89
CA ALA A 110 -4.23 16.64 8.93
C ALA A 110 -2.89 17.22 9.40
N LEU A 111 -2.86 18.43 9.97
CA LEU A 111 -1.64 19.05 10.49
C LEU A 111 -0.99 18.22 11.60
N LEU A 112 -1.79 17.81 12.60
CA LEU A 112 -1.31 16.98 13.72
C LEU A 112 -0.79 15.63 13.23
N ILE A 113 -1.53 14.97 12.33
CA ILE A 113 -1.14 13.68 11.73
C ILE A 113 0.17 13.83 10.97
N ASN A 114 0.32 14.90 10.18
CA ASN A 114 1.53 15.18 9.41
C ASN A 114 2.73 15.41 10.32
N ILE A 115 2.61 16.17 11.40
CA ILE A 115 3.71 16.37 12.35
C ILE A 115 4.09 15.04 13.01
N LEU A 116 3.10 14.32 13.55
CA LEU A 116 3.35 13.11 14.34
C LEU A 116 3.89 11.94 13.51
N LYS A 117 3.51 11.82 12.23
CA LYS A 117 3.98 10.70 11.39
C LYS A 117 5.46 10.81 11.00
N PHE A 118 6.01 12.01 10.95
CA PHE A 118 7.45 12.23 10.68
C PHE A 118 8.32 12.21 11.95
N LEU A 119 7.74 12.42 13.13
CA LEU A 119 8.50 12.49 14.37
C LEU A 119 9.34 11.22 14.67
N PRO A 120 8.85 9.98 14.46
CA PRO A 120 9.67 8.77 14.61
C PRO A 120 10.86 8.71 13.65
N ILE A 121 10.70 9.22 12.42
CA ILE A 121 11.77 9.25 11.41
C ILE A 121 12.86 10.24 11.83
N VAL A 122 12.46 11.47 12.16
CA VAL A 122 13.39 12.52 12.62
C VAL A 122 14.14 12.02 13.86
N THR A 123 13.43 11.38 14.79
CA THR A 123 14.01 10.80 16.01
C THR A 123 15.02 9.71 15.71
N ALA A 124 14.70 8.78 14.80
CA ALA A 124 15.64 7.74 14.38
C ALA A 124 16.88 8.34 13.71
N ILE A 125 16.72 9.27 12.75
CA ILE A 125 17.84 9.91 12.07
C ILE A 125 18.73 10.67 13.06
N ALA A 126 18.14 11.49 13.94
CA ALA A 126 18.89 12.24 14.96
C ALA A 126 19.66 11.33 15.90
N TYR A 127 19.06 10.21 16.32
CA TYR A 127 19.72 9.20 17.15
C TYR A 127 20.88 8.52 16.41
N GLY A 128 20.73 8.25 15.11
CA GLY A 128 21.78 7.67 14.27
C GLY A 128 22.96 8.61 14.07
N ILE A 129 22.68 9.89 13.82
CA ILE A 129 23.66 10.97 13.74
C ILE A 129 24.44 11.06 15.05
N TRP A 130 23.74 11.17 16.18
CA TRP A 130 24.35 11.23 17.50
C TRP A 130 25.26 10.01 17.76
N LYS A 131 24.77 8.79 17.45
CA LYS A 131 25.56 7.57 17.59
C LYS A 131 26.82 7.60 16.72
N LYS A 132 26.70 7.95 15.44
CA LYS A 132 27.83 8.01 14.50
C LYS A 132 28.91 8.96 15.00
N TYR A 133 28.55 10.17 15.42
CA TYR A 133 29.53 11.15 15.93
C TYR A 133 30.11 10.79 17.30
N SER A 134 29.31 10.21 18.20
CA SER A 134 29.81 9.75 19.51
C SER A 134 30.91 8.68 19.38
N ILE A 135 30.80 7.80 18.38
CA ILE A 135 31.82 6.77 18.09
C ILE A 135 33.10 7.41 17.55
N ILE A 136 32.95 8.36 16.61
CA ILE A 136 34.10 9.10 16.04
C ILE A 136 34.86 9.83 17.14
N TYR A 137 34.16 10.57 18.00
CA TYR A 137 34.77 11.32 19.10
C TYR A 137 35.51 10.39 20.08
N ALA A 138 34.87 9.31 20.53
CA ALA A 138 35.51 8.34 21.44
C ALA A 138 36.72 7.62 20.83
N SER A 139 36.76 7.48 19.49
CA SER A 139 37.92 6.90 18.80
C SER A 139 39.09 7.87 18.68
N SER A 140 38.82 9.18 18.63
CA SER A 140 39.84 10.24 18.58
C SER A 140 40.61 10.32 19.89
N GLU A 141 39.92 10.39 21.04
CA GLU A 141 40.55 10.50 22.37
C GLU A 141 41.42 9.28 22.71
N ARG A 142 41.00 8.07 22.31
CA ARG A 142 41.79 6.85 22.54
C ARG A 142 43.06 6.77 21.68
N SER A 143 43.09 7.46 20.54
CA SER A 143 44.26 7.49 19.66
C SER A 143 45.38 8.34 20.23
N GLU A 144 45.07 9.42 20.94
CA GLU A 144 46.07 10.27 21.60
C GLU A 144 46.68 9.62 22.84
N SER A 145 45.89 8.86 23.60
CA SER A 145 46.35 8.21 24.84
C SER A 145 47.21 6.94 24.60
N ARG A 146 47.17 6.32 23.41
CA ARG A 146 47.85 5.04 23.11
C ARG A 146 49.10 5.14 22.24
N SER A 147 49.72 6.33 22.15
CA SER A 147 50.98 6.52 21.42
C SER A 147 52.17 5.69 21.94
N HIS A 148 52.06 5.05 23.12
CA HIS A 148 53.12 4.24 23.72
C HIS A 148 53.06 2.72 23.51
N ASP A 149 51.99 2.13 22.96
CA ASP A 149 51.83 0.67 22.94
C ASP A 149 51.42 0.13 21.55
N LYS A 150 52.41 -0.07 20.67
CA LYS A 150 52.21 -0.34 19.23
C LYS A 150 51.71 -1.76 18.87
N LEU A 151 51.74 -2.74 19.78
CA LEU A 151 51.56 -4.15 19.39
C LEU A 151 50.13 -4.73 19.46
N SER A 152 49.17 -4.09 20.14
CA SER A 152 47.81 -4.67 20.36
C SER A 152 46.70 -4.10 19.45
N SER A 153 47.04 -3.21 18.51
CA SER A 153 46.09 -2.35 17.79
C SER A 153 45.38 -2.96 16.58
N ARG A 154 45.72 -4.21 16.17
CA ARG A 154 45.21 -4.79 14.91
C ARG A 154 43.81 -5.40 15.00
N GLN A 155 43.29 -5.68 16.21
CA GLN A 155 42.01 -6.39 16.40
C GLN A 155 40.84 -5.50 16.84
N ALA A 156 41.07 -4.22 17.16
CA ALA A 156 40.04 -3.28 17.62
C ALA A 156 39.33 -2.50 16.49
N ARG A 157 39.52 -2.86 15.21
CA ARG A 157 39.27 -1.96 14.06
C ARG A 157 37.99 -2.20 13.25
N THR A 158 36.97 -2.90 13.74
CA THR A 158 35.83 -3.30 12.88
C THR A 158 34.41 -3.05 13.39
N THR A 159 34.18 -2.41 14.55
CA THR A 159 32.81 -2.13 15.04
C THR A 159 32.46 -0.63 15.09
N SER A 160 33.02 0.20 14.21
CA SER A 160 32.81 1.66 14.20
C SER A 160 31.49 2.13 13.56
N GLY A 161 30.56 1.22 13.26
CA GLY A 161 29.29 1.53 12.60
C GLY A 161 28.10 1.58 13.55
N VAL A 162 27.08 2.36 13.19
CA VAL A 162 25.76 2.25 13.79
C VAL A 162 25.22 0.82 13.56
N GLY A 163 24.84 0.12 14.63
CA GLY A 163 24.46 -1.29 14.57
C GLY A 163 23.12 -1.56 13.89
N VAL A 164 22.88 -2.83 13.53
CA VAL A 164 21.67 -3.32 12.83
C VAL A 164 20.36 -2.94 13.52
N PHE A 165 20.35 -2.82 14.85
CA PHE A 165 19.17 -2.35 15.57
C PHE A 165 18.67 -0.98 15.07
N HIS A 166 19.56 -0.12 14.59
CA HIS A 166 19.18 1.16 14.01
C HIS A 166 18.47 1.03 12.66
N LEU A 167 18.85 0.04 11.84
CA LEU A 167 18.11 -0.29 10.62
C LEU A 167 16.68 -0.71 10.97
N ILE A 168 16.50 -1.50 12.04
CA ILE A 168 15.16 -1.92 12.50
C ILE A 168 14.33 -0.72 12.94
N LEU A 169 14.92 0.27 13.63
CA LEU A 169 14.25 1.52 14.00
C LEU A 169 13.83 2.34 12.77
N LEU A 170 14.75 2.52 11.80
CA LEU A 170 14.45 3.22 10.55
C LEU A 170 13.35 2.49 9.76
N TRP A 171 13.48 1.16 9.61
CA TRP A 171 12.48 0.35 8.93
C TRP A 171 11.11 0.49 9.60
N THR A 172 11.04 0.43 10.93
CA THR A 172 9.79 0.62 11.68
C THR A 172 9.20 2.01 11.42
N ALA A 173 10.01 3.07 11.53
CA ALA A 173 9.54 4.44 11.32
C ALA A 173 9.01 4.67 9.90
N PHE A 174 9.70 4.19 8.86
CA PHE A 174 9.28 4.35 7.47
C PHE A 174 8.08 3.46 7.10
N SER A 175 7.97 2.24 7.63
CA SER A 175 6.78 1.40 7.40
C SER A 175 5.53 1.96 8.09
N PHE A 176 5.67 2.60 9.25
CA PHE A 176 4.57 3.36 9.86
C PHE A 176 4.26 4.66 9.11
N LEU A 177 5.27 5.38 8.59
CA LEU A 177 5.02 6.51 7.68
C LEU A 177 4.18 6.06 6.48
N GLY A 178 4.50 4.92 5.86
CA GLY A 178 3.71 4.33 4.79
C GLY A 178 2.28 4.03 5.20
N SER A 179 2.10 3.46 6.39
CA SER A 179 0.78 3.16 6.97
C SER A 179 -0.07 4.42 7.22
N TYR A 180 0.56 5.51 7.67
CA TYR A 180 -0.12 6.77 8.00
C TYR A 180 -0.14 7.76 6.84
N PHE A 181 0.45 7.43 5.69
CA PHE A 181 0.80 8.41 4.67
C PHE A 181 -0.41 9.22 4.21
N SER A 182 -1.53 8.53 3.92
CA SER A 182 -2.79 9.14 3.51
C SER A 182 -3.69 9.62 4.65
N GLY A 183 -3.35 9.28 5.91
CA GLY A 183 -4.19 9.60 7.06
C GLY A 183 -5.55 8.88 7.08
N ARG A 184 -5.74 7.85 6.24
CA ARG A 184 -6.97 7.05 6.21
C ARG A 184 -6.94 5.91 7.23
N THR A 185 -8.12 5.44 7.58
CA THR A 185 -8.37 4.51 8.69
C THR A 185 -8.37 3.04 8.29
N TYR A 186 -7.89 2.71 7.08
CA TYR A 186 -7.93 1.34 6.57
C TYR A 186 -6.94 0.44 7.28
N GLY A 187 -7.44 -0.47 8.13
CA GLY A 187 -6.60 -1.37 8.93
C GLY A 187 -5.57 -2.19 8.15
N HIS A 188 -5.87 -2.53 6.89
CA HIS A 188 -4.92 -3.26 6.03
C HIS A 188 -3.64 -2.48 5.72
N TYR A 189 -3.59 -1.16 5.96
CA TYR A 189 -2.35 -0.39 5.84
C TYR A 189 -1.31 -0.79 6.90
N LEU A 190 -1.74 -1.15 8.11
CA LEU A 190 -0.85 -1.56 9.20
C LEU A 190 -0.10 -2.87 8.90
N VAL A 191 -0.62 -3.69 7.99
CA VAL A 191 0.00 -4.97 7.59
C VAL A 191 1.41 -4.75 7.03
N GLN A 192 1.67 -3.57 6.43
CA GLN A 192 3.02 -3.20 5.97
C GLN A 192 4.03 -3.06 7.12
N ALA A 193 3.61 -2.57 8.28
CA ALA A 193 4.49 -2.37 9.43
C ALA A 193 4.75 -3.65 10.24
N THR A 194 3.97 -4.72 9.98
CA THR A 194 4.07 -5.98 10.73
C THR A 194 5.49 -6.56 10.80
N PRO A 195 6.26 -6.70 9.70
CA PRO A 195 7.58 -7.31 9.78
C PRO A 195 8.56 -6.52 10.66
N ALA A 196 8.64 -5.20 10.47
CA ALA A 196 9.52 -4.33 11.25
C ALA A 196 9.12 -4.33 12.74
N LEU A 197 7.81 -4.30 13.01
CA LEU A 197 7.27 -4.38 14.36
C LEU A 197 7.54 -5.73 15.03
N SER A 198 7.45 -6.85 14.30
CA SER A 198 7.81 -8.16 14.86
C SER A 198 9.29 -8.19 15.30
N VAL A 199 10.17 -7.63 14.48
CA VAL A 199 11.62 -7.61 14.79
C VAL A 199 11.94 -6.63 15.93
N ILE A 200 11.30 -5.46 15.98
CA ILE A 200 11.52 -4.51 17.10
C ILE A 200 11.03 -5.10 18.41
N LEU A 201 9.86 -5.77 18.43
CA LEU A 201 9.31 -6.43 19.62
C LEU A 201 10.22 -7.58 20.09
N ALA A 202 10.72 -8.40 19.16
CA ALA A 202 11.68 -9.46 19.47
C ALA A 202 13.03 -8.91 20.00
N SER A 203 13.34 -7.64 19.72
CA SER A 203 14.57 -6.97 20.16
C SER A 203 14.44 -6.25 21.51
N ILE A 204 13.26 -6.25 22.14
CA ILE A 204 13.04 -5.58 23.42
C ILE A 204 13.75 -6.35 24.54
N THR A 205 14.59 -5.65 25.31
CA THR A 205 15.23 -6.20 26.51
C THR A 205 14.34 -6.03 27.74
N LEU A 206 14.17 -7.08 28.54
CA LEU A 206 13.35 -7.05 29.77
C LEU A 206 13.88 -6.10 30.87
N LYS A 207 15.17 -5.76 30.84
CA LYS A 207 15.81 -4.84 31.80
C LYS A 207 16.34 -3.61 31.05
N PRO A 208 15.47 -2.68 30.61
CA PRO A 208 15.91 -1.50 29.87
C PRO A 208 16.76 -0.62 30.79
N GLN A 209 17.92 -0.17 30.33
CA GLN A 209 18.65 0.86 31.07
C GLN A 209 18.00 2.21 30.74
N ILE A 210 17.38 2.81 31.75
CA ILE A 210 16.68 4.08 31.63
C ILE A 210 17.70 5.20 31.83
N ASN A 211 17.85 6.06 30.82
CA ASN A 211 18.60 7.30 30.94
C ASN A 211 17.87 8.40 30.14
N ARG A 212 18.18 9.67 30.43
CA ARG A 212 17.47 10.81 29.85
C ARG A 212 17.37 10.74 28.31
N ILE A 213 18.47 10.39 27.63
CA ILE A 213 18.51 10.29 26.16
C ILE A 213 17.58 9.20 25.65
N ARG A 214 17.62 8.01 26.26
CA ARG A 214 16.76 6.87 25.88
C ARG A 214 15.29 7.13 26.19
N SER A 215 14.99 7.82 27.28
CA SER A 215 13.61 8.22 27.61
C SER A 215 13.06 9.23 26.61
N ILE A 216 13.84 10.26 26.25
CA ILE A 216 13.45 11.23 25.22
C ILE A 216 13.25 10.53 23.87
N PHE A 217 14.17 9.65 23.49
CA PHE A 217 14.04 8.83 22.28
C PHE A 217 12.76 7.99 22.31
N ALA A 218 12.51 7.26 23.39
CA ALA A 218 11.34 6.40 23.49
C ALA A 218 10.03 7.20 23.40
N LEU A 219 9.97 8.36 24.06
CA LEU A 219 8.80 9.25 24.00
C LEU A 219 8.60 9.81 22.59
N THR A 220 9.64 10.31 21.94
CA THR A 220 9.53 10.92 20.60
C THR A 220 9.38 9.88 19.49
N PHE A 221 9.80 8.64 19.70
CA PHE A 221 9.66 7.55 18.74
C PHE A 221 8.35 6.78 18.92
N PHE A 222 8.06 6.23 20.11
CA PHE A 222 6.94 5.31 20.29
C PHE A 222 5.61 6.01 20.59
N LEU A 223 5.61 7.13 21.32
CA LEU A 223 4.35 7.80 21.67
C LEU A 223 3.58 8.28 20.43
N PRO A 224 4.21 8.89 19.39
CA PRO A 224 3.50 9.25 18.17
C PRO A 224 2.96 8.04 17.41
N LEU A 225 3.71 6.93 17.37
CA LEU A 225 3.27 5.70 16.71
C LEU A 225 2.04 5.11 17.42
N ILE A 226 2.06 5.01 18.75
CA ILE A 226 0.93 4.50 19.52
C ILE A 226 -0.28 5.43 19.38
N PHE A 227 -0.06 6.73 19.52
CA PHE A 227 -1.12 7.73 19.41
C PHE A 227 -1.77 7.74 18.02
N LEU A 228 -0.98 7.79 16.95
CA LEU A 228 -1.50 7.77 15.58
C LEU A 228 -2.16 6.44 15.23
N THR A 229 -1.59 5.31 15.68
CA THR A 229 -2.22 4.00 15.47
C THR A 229 -3.60 3.98 16.12
N LYS A 230 -3.72 4.44 17.36
CA LYS A 230 -5.01 4.56 18.02
C LYS A 230 -5.93 5.52 17.28
N LEU A 231 -5.49 6.75 17.01
CA LEU A 231 -6.30 7.79 16.38
C LEU A 231 -6.84 7.38 15.01
N LEU A 232 -6.01 6.80 14.14
CA LEU A 232 -6.36 6.47 12.77
C LEU A 232 -7.03 5.10 12.64
N PHE A 233 -6.74 4.14 13.51
CA PHE A 233 -7.23 2.76 13.34
C PHE A 233 -8.12 2.31 14.49
N THR A 234 -8.77 3.24 15.22
CA THR A 234 -9.72 2.87 16.30
C THR A 234 -10.79 1.92 15.78
N ASP A 235 -11.40 2.20 14.63
CA ASP A 235 -12.46 1.34 14.07
C ASP A 235 -11.94 -0.06 13.75
N PHE A 236 -10.73 -0.17 13.20
CA PHE A 236 -10.12 -1.48 12.96
C PHE A 236 -9.82 -2.22 14.26
N LEU A 237 -9.27 -1.52 15.27
CA LEU A 237 -8.92 -2.09 16.57
C LEU A 237 -10.16 -2.46 17.40
N SER A 238 -11.30 -1.79 17.20
CA SER A 238 -12.58 -2.12 17.83
C SER A 238 -13.36 -3.21 17.08
N GLY A 239 -12.81 -3.72 15.96
CA GLY A 239 -13.36 -4.84 15.21
C GLY A 239 -14.09 -4.47 13.92
N GLY A 240 -14.16 -3.20 13.55
CA GLY A 240 -14.68 -2.72 12.27
C GLY A 240 -16.10 -3.20 11.92
N PRO A 241 -16.54 -3.00 10.67
CA PRO A 241 -17.79 -3.60 10.19
C PRO A 241 -17.71 -5.13 10.12
N ILE A 242 -16.52 -5.68 9.82
CA ILE A 242 -16.27 -7.12 9.76
C ILE A 242 -15.30 -7.51 10.88
N ASN A 243 -15.86 -7.86 12.03
CA ASN A 243 -15.11 -8.36 13.17
C ASN A 243 -14.62 -9.79 12.90
N GLN A 244 -13.33 -10.08 13.12
CA GLN A 244 -12.72 -11.38 12.84
C GLN A 244 -13.41 -12.55 13.55
N ILE A 245 -13.84 -12.35 14.81
CA ILE A 245 -14.59 -13.37 15.56
C ILE A 245 -15.95 -13.57 14.88
N LYS A 246 -16.66 -12.49 14.57
CA LYS A 246 -17.94 -12.55 13.86
C LYS A 246 -17.82 -13.17 12.46
N TYR A 247 -16.68 -12.99 11.79
CA TYR A 247 -16.41 -13.57 10.47
C TYR A 247 -16.42 -15.10 10.56
N PHE A 248 -15.64 -15.65 11.50
CA PHE A 248 -15.58 -17.11 11.68
C PHE A 248 -16.89 -17.65 12.27
N GLN A 249 -17.57 -16.90 13.14
CA GLN A 249 -18.92 -17.25 13.60
C GLN A 249 -19.91 -17.32 12.42
N ASN A 250 -19.90 -16.34 11.52
CA ASN A 250 -20.77 -16.33 10.34
C ASN A 250 -20.51 -17.55 9.44
N PHE A 251 -19.25 -17.89 9.22
CA PHE A 251 -18.86 -19.11 8.49
C PHE A 251 -19.32 -20.38 9.19
N ALA A 252 -19.10 -20.50 10.51
CA ALA A 252 -19.51 -21.67 11.28
C ALA A 252 -21.01 -21.88 11.19
N GLN A 253 -21.81 -20.84 11.46
CA GLN A 253 -23.27 -20.87 11.38
C GLN A 253 -23.80 -21.27 10.00
N TYR A 254 -23.17 -20.80 8.92
CA TYR A 254 -23.52 -21.24 7.57
C TYR A 254 -23.16 -22.72 7.35
N SER A 255 -21.95 -23.13 7.75
CA SER A 255 -21.47 -24.50 7.56
C SER A 255 -22.24 -25.55 8.37
N THR A 256 -22.84 -25.16 9.51
CA THR A 256 -23.69 -26.02 10.35
C THR A 256 -25.15 -26.00 9.93
N GLY A 257 -25.53 -25.18 8.95
CA GLY A 257 -26.91 -25.02 8.49
C GLY A 257 -27.79 -24.13 9.38
N GLU A 258 -27.21 -23.44 10.37
CA GLU A 258 -27.92 -22.45 11.20
C GLU A 258 -28.29 -21.19 10.42
N LYS A 259 -27.58 -20.90 9.32
CA LYS A 259 -27.87 -19.77 8.41
C LYS A 259 -28.05 -20.24 6.97
N GLY A 260 -28.99 -19.60 6.29
CA GLY A 260 -29.11 -19.71 4.83
C GLY A 260 -27.98 -19.01 4.08
N VAL A 261 -27.85 -19.28 2.78
CA VAL A 261 -26.84 -18.62 1.92
C VAL A 261 -27.04 -17.11 1.83
N ASP A 262 -28.30 -16.65 1.79
CA ASP A 262 -28.60 -15.22 1.71
C ASP A 262 -28.17 -14.47 2.97
N GLU A 263 -28.42 -15.04 4.14
CA GLU A 263 -27.98 -14.49 5.44
C GLU A 263 -26.45 -14.51 5.56
N TYR A 264 -25.82 -15.58 5.08
CA TYR A 264 -24.36 -15.68 5.04
C TYR A 264 -23.74 -14.60 4.15
N ASN A 265 -24.29 -14.38 2.97
CA ASN A 265 -23.85 -13.37 2.01
C ASN A 265 -24.07 -11.94 2.53
N ASN A 266 -25.25 -11.67 3.11
CA ASN A 266 -25.63 -10.37 3.65
C ASN A 266 -24.72 -9.90 4.81
N TYR A 267 -24.02 -10.81 5.48
CA TYR A 267 -23.01 -10.45 6.48
C TYR A 267 -21.82 -9.70 5.87
N PHE A 268 -21.41 -10.04 4.64
CA PHE A 268 -20.28 -9.41 3.97
C PHE A 268 -20.70 -8.13 3.27
N ASP A 269 -21.70 -8.24 2.41
CA ASP A 269 -22.28 -7.14 1.64
C ASP A 269 -23.64 -7.61 1.10
N ARG A 270 -24.68 -6.78 1.22
CA ARG A 270 -26.01 -7.06 0.66
C ARG A 270 -25.97 -7.17 -0.86
N ASN A 271 -25.02 -6.50 -1.51
CA ASN A 271 -24.83 -6.57 -2.95
C ASN A 271 -24.46 -7.98 -3.45
N VAL A 272 -23.95 -8.87 -2.60
CA VAL A 272 -23.62 -10.25 -3.01
C VAL A 272 -24.87 -10.96 -3.54
N ASN A 273 -25.99 -10.84 -2.83
CA ASN A 273 -27.24 -11.47 -3.24
C ASN A 273 -27.80 -10.82 -4.52
N THR A 274 -27.70 -9.48 -4.64
CA THR A 274 -28.05 -8.77 -5.88
C THR A 274 -27.22 -9.25 -7.08
N ILE A 275 -25.92 -9.43 -6.92
CA ILE A 275 -25.03 -9.94 -7.98
C ILE A 275 -25.43 -11.35 -8.40
N MET A 276 -25.77 -12.23 -7.44
CA MET A 276 -26.24 -13.58 -7.75
C MET A 276 -27.58 -13.57 -8.48
N ALA A 277 -28.54 -12.75 -8.04
CA ALA A 277 -29.83 -12.59 -8.72
C ALA A 277 -29.67 -12.03 -10.14
N LEU A 278 -28.77 -11.07 -10.35
CA LEU A 278 -28.43 -10.55 -11.67
C LEU A 278 -27.78 -11.61 -12.57
N ALA A 279 -26.93 -12.46 -12.01
CA ALA A 279 -26.34 -13.58 -12.74
C ALA A 279 -27.44 -14.57 -13.19
N ASP A 280 -28.37 -14.94 -12.31
CA ASP A 280 -29.49 -15.82 -12.67
C ASP A 280 -30.40 -15.19 -13.73
N PHE A 281 -30.71 -13.88 -13.60
CA PHE A 281 -31.44 -13.13 -14.61
C PHE A 281 -30.74 -13.20 -15.97
N LEU A 282 -29.44 -12.92 -16.02
CA LEU A 282 -28.66 -12.96 -17.26
C LEU A 282 -28.61 -14.37 -17.83
N LYS A 283 -28.50 -15.41 -17.00
CA LYS A 283 -28.50 -16.80 -17.45
C LYS A 283 -29.82 -17.17 -18.14
N ILE A 284 -30.95 -16.85 -17.51
CA ILE A 284 -32.29 -17.13 -18.04
C ILE A 284 -32.52 -16.37 -19.35
N ASN A 285 -32.00 -15.15 -19.46
CA ASN A 285 -32.16 -14.28 -20.63
C ASN A 285 -31.04 -14.40 -21.68
N GLN A 286 -30.22 -15.46 -21.63
CA GLN A 286 -29.12 -15.68 -22.58
C GLN A 286 -28.17 -14.47 -22.68
N GLY A 287 -27.85 -13.86 -21.54
CA GLY A 287 -26.94 -12.73 -21.38
C GLY A 287 -25.50 -13.12 -21.05
N TYR A 288 -25.21 -14.40 -20.78
CA TYR A 288 -23.85 -14.87 -20.53
C TYR A 288 -22.99 -14.76 -21.80
N GLY A 289 -21.73 -14.33 -21.68
CA GLY A 289 -20.86 -14.15 -22.84
C GLY A 289 -21.14 -12.91 -23.70
N GLU A 290 -22.23 -12.20 -23.41
CA GLU A 290 -22.71 -11.04 -24.17
C GLU A 290 -22.07 -9.74 -23.69
N SER A 291 -22.19 -8.69 -24.50
CA SER A 291 -21.77 -7.36 -24.09
C SER A 291 -22.77 -6.74 -23.13
N VAL A 292 -22.31 -6.40 -21.93
CA VAL A 292 -23.10 -5.75 -20.88
C VAL A 292 -22.30 -4.59 -20.32
N TYR A 293 -22.96 -3.45 -20.10
CA TYR A 293 -22.36 -2.34 -19.38
C TYR A 293 -23.01 -2.18 -18.02
N ILE A 294 -22.20 -2.16 -16.97
CA ILE A 294 -22.67 -2.01 -15.58
C ILE A 294 -22.28 -0.62 -15.09
N TRP A 295 -23.28 0.20 -14.83
CA TRP A 295 -23.16 1.46 -14.10
C TRP A 295 -23.44 1.21 -12.61
N GLY A 296 -22.39 0.88 -11.86
CA GLY A 296 -22.51 0.48 -10.46
C GLY A 296 -21.17 0.05 -9.88
N ASP A 297 -21.20 -0.65 -8.75
CA ASP A 297 -20.03 -1.27 -8.12
C ASP A 297 -20.16 -2.81 -8.07
N TYR A 298 -20.54 -3.41 -9.21
CA TYR A 298 -20.65 -4.87 -9.38
C TYR A 298 -19.60 -5.45 -10.33
N PRO A 299 -18.29 -5.21 -10.12
CA PRO A 299 -17.26 -5.68 -11.04
C PRO A 299 -17.21 -7.21 -11.11
N TRP A 300 -17.68 -7.91 -10.08
CA TRP A 300 -17.65 -9.37 -10.01
C TRP A 300 -18.66 -10.04 -10.93
N LEU A 301 -19.74 -9.35 -11.28
CA LEU A 301 -20.76 -9.87 -12.18
C LEU A 301 -20.18 -10.14 -13.59
N TYR A 302 -19.19 -9.34 -14.02
CA TYR A 302 -18.46 -9.61 -15.27
C TYR A 302 -17.79 -10.98 -15.26
N ALA A 303 -17.18 -11.38 -14.14
CA ALA A 303 -16.49 -12.66 -14.03
C ALA A 303 -17.46 -13.84 -13.85
N ILE A 304 -18.49 -13.68 -13.02
CA ILE A 304 -19.46 -14.75 -12.72
C ILE A 304 -20.30 -15.12 -13.94
N SER A 305 -20.62 -14.15 -14.78
CA SER A 305 -21.50 -14.30 -15.94
C SER A 305 -20.76 -14.21 -17.29
N ASP A 306 -19.42 -14.22 -17.29
CA ASP A 306 -18.56 -14.09 -18.48
C ASP A 306 -18.95 -12.91 -19.38
N LEU A 307 -19.25 -11.75 -18.79
CA LEU A 307 -19.76 -10.59 -19.53
C LEU A 307 -18.64 -9.80 -20.18
N LYS A 308 -18.89 -9.27 -21.38
CA LYS A 308 -17.95 -8.43 -22.12
C LYS A 308 -18.24 -6.96 -21.87
N ASN A 309 -17.40 -6.31 -21.08
CA ASN A 309 -17.49 -4.87 -20.85
C ASN A 309 -17.10 -4.10 -22.13
N PRO A 310 -17.96 -3.24 -22.69
CA PRO A 310 -17.60 -2.40 -23.84
C PRO A 310 -16.59 -1.30 -23.46
N SER A 311 -16.40 -1.04 -22.17
CA SER A 311 -15.42 -0.08 -21.61
C SER A 311 -14.33 -0.79 -20.82
N ARG A 312 -13.20 -0.13 -20.59
CA ARG A 312 -12.15 -0.61 -19.67
C ARG A 312 -12.49 -0.40 -18.20
N TYR A 313 -13.50 0.42 -17.88
CA TYR A 313 -13.89 0.72 -16.50
C TYR A 313 -14.95 -0.26 -16.02
N VAL A 314 -14.63 -1.02 -14.97
CA VAL A 314 -15.51 -2.07 -14.41
C VAL A 314 -16.44 -1.57 -13.30
N THR A 315 -16.29 -0.31 -12.88
CA THR A 315 -17.11 0.33 -11.83
C THR A 315 -17.32 1.81 -12.15
N SER A 316 -18.43 2.37 -11.67
CA SER A 316 -18.80 3.78 -11.87
C SER A 316 -17.78 4.76 -11.30
N PHE A 317 -17.20 4.45 -10.13
CA PHE A 317 -16.23 5.34 -9.47
C PHE A 317 -14.95 5.54 -10.29
N HIS A 318 -14.51 4.55 -11.08
CA HIS A 318 -13.35 4.71 -11.95
C HIS A 318 -13.64 5.69 -13.09
N VAL A 319 -14.88 5.76 -13.56
CA VAL A 319 -15.28 6.68 -14.63
C VAL A 319 -15.21 8.13 -14.16
N PHE A 320 -15.62 8.42 -12.91
CA PHE A 320 -15.49 9.75 -12.32
C PHE A 320 -14.08 10.10 -11.87
N GLY A 321 -13.30 9.10 -11.47
CA GLY A 321 -11.95 9.30 -10.95
C GLY A 321 -10.89 9.61 -12.03
N VAL A 322 -11.24 9.47 -13.31
CA VAL A 322 -10.30 9.61 -14.43
C VAL A 322 -10.73 10.78 -15.33
N PRO A 323 -9.81 11.69 -15.70
CA PRO A 323 -10.08 12.74 -16.67
C PRO A 323 -10.67 12.16 -17.96
N GLU A 324 -11.74 12.78 -18.49
CA GLU A 324 -12.45 12.33 -19.70
C GLU A 324 -13.09 10.93 -19.61
N GLY A 325 -13.12 10.30 -18.43
CA GLY A 325 -13.63 8.93 -18.27
C GLY A 325 -15.08 8.79 -18.74
N GLN A 326 -15.93 9.79 -18.47
CA GLN A 326 -17.31 9.83 -18.94
C GLN A 326 -17.39 9.88 -20.47
N SER A 327 -16.68 10.82 -21.10
CA SER A 327 -16.60 10.95 -22.56
C SER A 327 -16.10 9.67 -23.23
N GLU A 328 -15.07 9.04 -22.66
CA GLU A 328 -14.49 7.78 -23.12
C GLU A 328 -15.53 6.65 -23.07
N VAL A 329 -16.23 6.49 -21.94
CA VAL A 329 -17.28 5.47 -21.79
C VAL A 329 -18.37 5.66 -22.85
N ILE A 330 -18.90 6.87 -23.02
CA ILE A 330 -19.98 7.10 -24.00
C ILE A 330 -19.49 6.81 -25.41
N GLY A 331 -18.28 7.25 -25.77
CA GLY A 331 -17.67 6.90 -27.06
C GLY A 331 -17.60 5.39 -27.29
N ASN A 332 -17.22 4.63 -26.27
CA ASN A 332 -17.17 3.17 -26.33
C ASN A 332 -18.56 2.52 -26.43
N LEU A 333 -19.55 3.03 -25.69
CA LEU A 333 -20.94 2.53 -25.74
C LEU A 333 -21.60 2.84 -27.09
N VAL A 334 -21.35 4.01 -27.67
CA VAL A 334 -21.85 4.35 -29.01
C VAL A 334 -21.20 3.46 -30.08
N LYS A 335 -19.88 3.22 -29.98
CA LYS A 335 -19.14 2.40 -30.93
C LYS A 335 -19.51 0.91 -30.83
N ASN A 336 -19.68 0.40 -29.62
CA ASN A 336 -19.97 -1.00 -29.32
C ASN A 336 -21.14 -1.08 -28.34
N PRO A 337 -22.39 -0.85 -28.80
CA PRO A 337 -23.55 -0.79 -27.92
C PRO A 337 -23.84 -2.14 -27.26
N PRO A 338 -23.85 -2.21 -25.91
CA PRO A 338 -24.07 -3.46 -25.19
C PRO A 338 -25.50 -3.97 -25.35
N LYS A 339 -25.70 -5.28 -25.19
CA LYS A 339 -27.03 -5.91 -25.18
C LYS A 339 -27.85 -5.46 -23.96
N TYR A 340 -27.19 -5.35 -22.81
CA TYR A 340 -27.79 -4.88 -21.56
C TYR A 340 -27.01 -3.73 -20.96
N ILE A 341 -27.72 -2.81 -20.31
CA ILE A 341 -27.15 -1.86 -19.35
C ILE A 341 -27.77 -2.14 -17.98
N ILE A 342 -26.93 -2.26 -16.96
CA ILE A 342 -27.36 -2.50 -15.58
C ILE A 342 -27.01 -1.25 -14.76
N LYS A 343 -27.99 -0.59 -14.18
CA LYS A 343 -27.79 0.55 -13.26
C LYS A 343 -28.07 0.09 -11.84
N SER A 344 -27.04 0.16 -10.99
CA SER A 344 -27.16 -0.12 -9.56
C SER A 344 -27.56 1.13 -8.77
N GLU A 345 -28.37 0.96 -7.74
CA GLU A 345 -28.61 2.01 -6.72
C GLU A 345 -27.29 2.49 -6.05
N SER A 346 -26.30 1.60 -5.94
CA SER A 346 -24.98 1.92 -5.37
C SER A 346 -24.05 2.69 -6.31
N SER A 347 -24.51 3.05 -7.52
CA SER A 347 -23.69 3.80 -8.47
C SER A 347 -23.31 5.17 -7.92
N ILE A 348 -22.03 5.54 -8.09
CA ILE A 348 -21.54 6.84 -7.66
C ILE A 348 -21.72 7.81 -8.82
N GLY A 349 -22.37 8.95 -8.58
CA GLY A 349 -22.41 10.10 -9.47
C GLY A 349 -23.46 10.02 -10.60
N TYR A 350 -24.00 11.18 -10.98
CA TYR A 350 -24.95 11.31 -12.09
C TYR A 350 -24.22 11.37 -13.42
N PHE A 351 -24.71 10.62 -14.42
CA PHE A 351 -24.08 10.52 -15.74
C PHE A 351 -25.05 10.88 -16.87
N PRO A 352 -25.21 12.19 -17.17
CA PRO A 352 -26.24 12.68 -18.08
C PRO A 352 -26.21 12.04 -19.48
N ASP A 353 -25.01 11.86 -20.04
CA ASP A 353 -24.87 11.29 -21.38
C ASP A 353 -25.23 9.79 -21.43
N LEU A 354 -25.04 9.06 -20.32
CA LEU A 354 -25.50 7.68 -20.22
C LEU A 354 -27.03 7.62 -20.18
N GLU A 355 -27.68 8.52 -19.44
CA GLU A 355 -29.14 8.62 -19.43
C GLU A 355 -29.70 8.92 -20.82
N LYS A 356 -29.05 9.85 -21.54
CA LYS A 356 -29.42 10.17 -22.93
C LYS A 356 -29.22 8.97 -23.85
N PHE A 357 -28.11 8.25 -23.71
CA PHE A 357 -27.82 7.05 -24.50
C PHE A 357 -28.86 5.94 -24.25
N ILE A 358 -29.22 5.70 -22.99
CA ILE A 358 -30.27 4.76 -22.60
C ILE A 358 -31.61 5.16 -23.20
N ALA A 359 -32.02 6.42 -23.04
CA ALA A 359 -33.31 6.93 -23.53
C ALA A 359 -33.47 6.83 -25.05
N GLN A 360 -32.37 6.85 -25.81
CA GLN A 360 -32.39 6.77 -27.28
C GLN A 360 -32.43 5.35 -27.82
N GLY A 361 -31.84 4.38 -27.11
CA GLY A 361 -31.53 3.05 -27.67
C GLY A 361 -31.99 1.86 -26.84
N TYR A 362 -32.55 2.10 -25.65
CA TYR A 362 -32.88 1.04 -24.70
C TYR A 362 -34.28 1.23 -24.12
N THR A 363 -34.86 0.12 -23.69
CA THR A 363 -36.13 0.05 -22.95
C THR A 363 -35.86 -0.56 -21.58
N SER A 364 -36.64 -0.14 -20.57
CA SER A 364 -36.53 -0.73 -19.23
C SER A 364 -37.02 -2.18 -19.27
N GLY A 365 -36.16 -3.10 -18.83
CA GLY A 365 -36.45 -4.51 -18.62
C GLY A 365 -36.95 -4.82 -17.21
N GLY A 366 -37.20 -3.79 -16.39
CA GLY A 366 -37.61 -3.91 -15.00
C GLY A 366 -36.43 -3.88 -14.02
N PHE A 367 -36.68 -4.37 -12.80
CA PHE A 367 -35.72 -4.39 -11.70
C PHE A 367 -35.36 -5.83 -11.32
N VAL A 368 -34.09 -6.03 -10.98
CA VAL A 368 -33.60 -7.21 -10.27
C VAL A 368 -33.03 -6.71 -8.95
N GLU A 369 -33.68 -7.06 -7.84
CA GLU A 369 -33.44 -6.43 -6.54
C GLU A 369 -33.48 -4.89 -6.65
N THR A 370 -32.38 -4.21 -6.34
CA THR A 370 -32.23 -2.74 -6.39
C THR A 370 -31.60 -2.25 -7.70
N SER A 371 -31.44 -3.12 -8.70
CA SER A 371 -30.78 -2.79 -9.96
C SER A 371 -31.77 -2.69 -11.11
N GLU A 372 -31.72 -1.57 -11.83
CA GLU A 372 -32.53 -1.37 -13.03
C GLU A 372 -31.82 -1.95 -14.25
N ILE A 373 -32.56 -2.72 -15.04
CA ILE A 373 -32.06 -3.37 -16.25
C ILE A 373 -32.60 -2.65 -17.47
N PHE A 374 -31.73 -2.37 -18.42
CA PHE A 374 -32.09 -1.79 -19.71
C PHE A 374 -31.69 -2.74 -20.83
N VAL A 375 -32.62 -3.00 -21.74
CA VAL A 375 -32.43 -3.92 -22.86
C VAL A 375 -32.37 -3.11 -24.14
N LYS A 376 -31.38 -3.39 -24.99
CA LYS A 376 -31.21 -2.70 -26.27
C LYS A 376 -32.44 -2.92 -27.17
N ASN A 377 -32.94 -1.84 -27.75
CA ASN A 377 -34.03 -1.89 -28.73
C ASN A 377 -33.57 -2.67 -29.98
N ARG A 378 -34.48 -3.44 -30.58
CA ARG A 378 -34.21 -4.25 -31.78
C ARG A 378 -33.93 -3.41 -33.01
#